data_AF-A0A821DJB8-F1
#
_entry.id   AF-A0A821DJB8-F1
#
_cell.length_a   1.000
_cell.length_b   1.000
_cell.length_c   1.000
_cell.angle_alpha   90.00
_cell.angle_beta   90.00
_cell.angle_gamma   90.00
#
_symmetry.space_group_name_H-M   'P 1'
#
loop_
_entity.id
_entity.type
_entity.pdbx_description
1 polymer ?
#
loop_
_entity_poly.entity_id
_entity_poly.type
_entity_poly.pdbx_seq_one_letter_code
_entity_poly.pdbx_strand_id
1 'polypeptide(L)'
;VYVLTDAKLDHQILVGNYCHDHGIKLIIANTKGLFGQIFCDFGEKFEVLDTNGENPLTQVVAEISRDDIGVVFMSTDARHGFEDGSYVTFHGVKGMTEVNEQEFKISVPSPFTITIGDTSKFGAYEGGGTVTEIKKPEDIKFKSFANALIEPDLLLCDFAKMSMPSNLHLAFQALSNFERKYNSLPKPWDESDAEKFYEIVEKLNTENRDKPLTDELNKHWIKLFSKICTGDLCPMQAVIGGIAAQEVMKAVTGKFMPIRQFLYFDAIECLPENVFQPSDIIPKPRFSTKKNRYCSQEIVFGADFQEKICKSKYFVVGAGAIGCEMLKNFAMMGIGCDKQGGVYVTDMDSIEKSNLNRQFLFRSWNIGQMKSKIAADTVKTMNPMMNIHAFIEGVLPETEHIYDDTFFERLDGVVNALDNVKARKYY
;
A
#
# COMPACT_ATOMS: atom_id res chain seq x y z
N VAL A 1 9.73 16.80 -5.71
CA VAL A 1 8.95 16.09 -4.67
C VAL A 1 9.83 15.97 -3.45
N TYR A 2 9.31 16.29 -2.28
CA TYR A 2 10.01 16.18 -1.01
C TYR A 2 9.34 15.08 -0.19
N VAL A 3 10.12 14.13 0.33
CA VAL A 3 9.61 13.02 1.16
C VAL A 3 10.19 13.15 2.56
N LEU A 4 9.31 13.27 3.55
CA LEU A 4 9.68 13.35 4.97
C LEU A 4 9.32 12.05 5.68
N THR A 5 10.30 11.50 6.39
CA THR A 5 10.13 10.31 7.24
C THR A 5 10.77 10.56 8.59
N ASP A 6 10.13 10.15 9.68
CA ASP A 6 10.65 10.25 11.06
C ASP A 6 11.06 11.67 11.50
N ALA A 7 10.52 12.69 10.84
CA ALA A 7 10.69 14.09 11.24
C ALA A 7 9.74 14.45 12.39
N LYS A 8 10.18 15.33 13.30
CA LYS A 8 9.31 15.89 14.36
C LYS A 8 8.16 16.70 13.75
N LEU A 9 7.01 16.75 14.43
CA LEU A 9 5.82 17.43 13.93
C LEU A 9 6.07 18.92 13.62
N ASP A 10 6.81 19.64 14.47
CA ASP A 10 7.17 21.05 14.22
C ASP A 10 7.96 21.22 12.91
N HIS A 11 8.86 20.29 12.63
CA HIS A 11 9.65 20.31 11.40
C HIS A 11 8.80 19.94 10.18
N GLN A 12 7.88 18.98 10.33
CA GLN A 12 6.91 18.63 9.28
C GLN A 12 6.00 19.81 8.94
N ILE A 13 5.52 20.57 9.94
CA ILE A 13 4.72 21.79 9.74
C ILE A 13 5.53 22.87 9.02
N LEU A 14 6.77 23.13 9.48
CA LEU A 14 7.64 24.13 8.85
C LEU A 14 7.92 23.82 7.38
N VAL A 15 8.37 22.59 7.10
CA VAL A 15 8.69 22.16 5.73
C VAL A 15 7.42 22.05 4.90
N GLY A 16 6.31 21.62 5.49
CA GLY A 16 5.03 21.46 4.80
C GLY A 16 4.46 22.78 4.32
N ASN A 17 4.44 23.80 5.17
CA ASN A 17 4.02 25.15 4.78
C ASN A 17 4.92 25.71 3.67
N TYR A 18 6.25 25.57 3.83
CA TYR A 18 7.19 26.01 2.80
C TYR A 18 6.95 25.31 1.46
N CYS A 19 6.73 23.99 1.48
CA CYS A 19 6.49 23.22 0.27
C CYS A 19 5.19 23.64 -0.42
N HIS A 20 4.10 23.79 0.34
CA HIS A 20 2.81 24.20 -0.18
C HIS A 20 2.87 25.59 -0.86
N ASP A 21 3.46 26.57 -0.16
CA ASP A 21 3.57 27.96 -0.64
C ASP A 21 4.42 28.10 -1.91
N HIS A 22 5.35 27.17 -2.15
CA HIS A 22 6.25 27.18 -3.31
C HIS A 22 5.88 26.15 -4.39
N GLY A 23 4.72 25.49 -4.28
CA GLY A 23 4.28 24.47 -5.24
C GLY A 23 5.17 23.22 -5.28
N ILE A 24 5.88 22.93 -4.19
CA ILE A 24 6.71 21.73 -4.04
C ILE A 24 5.82 20.62 -3.48
N LYS A 25 5.73 19.52 -4.23
CA LYS A 25 4.95 18.34 -3.84
C LYS A 25 5.58 17.68 -2.62
N LEU A 26 4.82 17.49 -1.55
CA LEU A 26 5.24 16.93 -0.27
C LEU A 26 4.56 15.57 -0.04
N ILE A 27 5.33 14.62 0.49
CA ILE A 27 4.83 13.37 1.04
C ILE A 27 5.45 13.19 2.43
N ILE A 28 4.64 12.86 3.43
CA ILE A 28 5.11 12.48 4.76
C ILE A 28 4.74 11.02 4.99
N ALA A 29 5.69 10.19 5.38
CA ALA A 29 5.46 8.77 5.63
C ALA A 29 6.14 8.34 6.94
N ASN A 30 5.36 7.81 7.88
CA ASN A 30 5.85 7.40 9.20
C ASN A 30 5.34 6.00 9.55
N THR A 31 6.17 5.22 10.24
CA THR A 31 5.79 3.95 10.84
C THR A 31 6.07 3.99 12.34
N LYS A 32 5.15 3.49 13.16
CA LYS A 32 5.24 3.41 14.61
C LYS A 32 4.67 2.07 15.07
N GLY A 33 5.52 1.09 15.36
CA GLY A 33 5.10 -0.28 15.64
C GLY A 33 4.29 -0.88 14.50
N LEU A 34 3.03 -1.24 14.79
CA LEU A 34 2.06 -1.77 13.81
C LEU A 34 1.18 -0.70 13.18
N PHE A 35 1.52 0.58 13.33
CA PHE A 35 0.78 1.71 12.78
C PHE A 35 1.59 2.44 11.71
N GLY A 36 0.93 2.90 10.67
CA GLY A 36 1.50 3.64 9.55
C GLY A 36 0.67 4.87 9.23
N GLN A 37 1.35 5.92 8.77
CA GLN A 37 0.75 7.17 8.32
C GLN A 37 1.41 7.58 7.00
N ILE A 38 0.58 7.99 6.04
CA ILE A 38 1.00 8.68 4.82
C ILE A 38 0.19 9.95 4.70
N PHE A 39 0.84 11.06 4.37
CA PHE A 39 0.22 12.32 3.99
C PHE A 39 0.75 12.80 2.65
N CYS A 40 -0.11 13.30 1.78
CA CYS A 40 0.25 13.90 0.49
C CYS A 40 -0.29 15.32 0.38
N ASP A 41 0.55 16.23 -0.09
CA ASP A 41 0.20 17.59 -0.46
C ASP A 41 0.90 17.96 -1.78
N PHE A 42 0.15 17.97 -2.88
CA PHE A 42 0.67 18.30 -4.20
C PHE A 42 0.33 19.74 -4.64
N GLY A 43 -0.05 20.59 -3.68
CA GLY A 43 -0.39 21.99 -3.90
C GLY A 43 -1.87 22.25 -4.17
N GLU A 44 -2.23 23.53 -4.31
CA GLU A 44 -3.63 23.95 -4.49
C GLU A 44 -4.24 23.55 -5.84
N LYS A 45 -3.40 23.27 -6.84
CA LYS A 45 -3.80 22.87 -8.17
C LYS A 45 -2.86 21.78 -8.69
N PHE A 46 -3.31 20.53 -8.62
CA PHE A 46 -2.61 19.38 -9.15
C PHE A 46 -3.44 18.69 -10.23
N GLU A 47 -2.95 18.71 -11.47
CA GLU A 47 -3.61 18.07 -12.59
C GLU A 47 -3.32 16.56 -12.62
N VAL A 48 -4.36 15.75 -12.60
CA VAL A 48 -4.31 14.30 -12.78
C VAL A 48 -4.80 13.95 -14.17
N LEU A 49 -3.90 13.43 -15.00
CA LEU A 49 -4.16 13.09 -16.41
C LEU A 49 -4.96 11.80 -16.58
N ASP A 50 -4.81 10.88 -15.63
CA ASP A 50 -5.45 9.57 -15.64
C ASP A 50 -5.73 9.17 -14.20
N THR A 51 -7.00 9.10 -13.81
CA THR A 51 -7.40 8.90 -12.42
C THR A 51 -7.38 7.44 -11.99
N ASN A 52 -7.54 6.50 -12.92
CA ASN A 52 -7.77 5.08 -12.59
C ASN A 52 -6.73 4.12 -13.18
N GLY A 53 -5.96 4.53 -14.20
CA GLY A 53 -4.93 3.69 -14.79
C GLY A 53 -5.42 2.71 -15.86
N GLU A 54 -6.73 2.64 -16.07
CA GLU A 54 -7.35 1.72 -17.01
C GLU A 54 -7.23 2.27 -18.44
N ASN A 55 -7.04 1.37 -19.39
CA ASN A 55 -7.01 1.76 -20.80
C ASN A 55 -8.39 2.32 -21.21
N PRO A 56 -8.45 3.37 -22.04
CA PRO A 56 -9.70 3.89 -22.54
C PRO A 56 -10.56 2.81 -23.20
N LEU A 57 -11.79 2.64 -22.71
CA LEU A 57 -12.71 1.65 -23.26
C LEU A 57 -13.09 2.01 -24.69
N THR A 58 -13.11 1.02 -25.58
CA THR A 58 -13.56 1.19 -26.96
C THR A 58 -14.61 0.13 -27.29
N GLN A 59 -15.73 0.56 -27.88
CA GLN A 59 -16.84 -0.30 -28.24
C GLN A 59 -17.33 -0.03 -29.67
N VAL A 60 -17.97 -1.02 -30.26
CA VAL A 60 -18.56 -0.92 -31.60
C VAL A 60 -19.99 -0.40 -31.50
N VAL A 61 -20.29 0.63 -32.29
CA VAL A 61 -21.63 1.21 -32.37
C VAL A 61 -22.50 0.35 -33.28
N ALA A 62 -23.68 -0.01 -32.79
CA ALA A 62 -24.72 -0.69 -33.58
C ALA A 62 -25.64 0.31 -34.25
N GLU A 63 -26.12 1.31 -33.50
CA GLU A 63 -27.07 2.32 -33.96
C GLU A 63 -26.92 3.62 -33.16
N ILE A 64 -27.20 4.76 -33.79
CA ILE A 64 -27.34 6.07 -33.13
C ILE A 64 -28.71 6.64 -33.49
N SER A 65 -29.55 6.89 -32.49
CA SER A 65 -30.85 7.52 -32.70
C SER A 65 -30.69 8.99 -33.07
N ARG A 66 -31.65 9.51 -33.84
CA ARG A 66 -31.75 10.92 -34.19
C ARG A 66 -32.90 11.54 -33.41
N ASP A 67 -32.58 12.06 -32.23
CA ASP A 67 -33.56 12.59 -31.27
C ASP A 67 -32.94 13.76 -30.48
N ASP A 68 -33.77 14.46 -29.70
CA ASP A 68 -33.35 15.53 -28.78
C ASP A 68 -32.36 15.00 -27.71
N ILE A 69 -32.42 13.70 -27.42
CA ILE A 69 -31.43 12.94 -26.65
C ILE A 69 -30.99 11.75 -27.50
N GLY A 70 -29.82 11.86 -28.15
CA GLY A 70 -29.29 10.79 -28.98
C GLY A 70 -28.98 9.56 -28.15
N VAL A 71 -29.54 8.41 -28.50
CA VAL A 71 -29.27 7.13 -27.84
C VAL A 71 -28.35 6.32 -28.74
N VAL A 72 -27.22 5.91 -28.19
CA VAL A 72 -26.24 5.08 -28.88
C VAL A 72 -26.38 3.66 -28.37
N PHE A 73 -26.70 2.75 -29.29
CA PHE A 73 -26.79 1.32 -29.04
C PHE A 73 -25.46 0.68 -29.37
N MET A 74 -24.95 -0.14 -28.44
CA MET A 74 -23.71 -0.89 -28.61
C MET A 74 -23.99 -2.23 -29.30
N SER A 75 -22.99 -2.79 -29.97
CA SER A 75 -23.08 -4.17 -30.49
C SER A 75 -23.35 -5.17 -29.35
N THR A 76 -24.22 -6.15 -29.60
CA THR A 76 -24.86 -7.02 -28.58
C THR A 76 -23.94 -7.98 -27.84
N ASP A 77 -22.69 -8.11 -28.27
CA ASP A 77 -21.80 -9.18 -27.80
C ASP A 77 -21.09 -8.86 -26.46
N ALA A 78 -21.11 -7.61 -26.00
CA ALA A 78 -20.48 -7.21 -24.74
C ALA A 78 -21.15 -5.99 -24.07
N ARG A 79 -21.05 -5.89 -22.74
CA ARG A 79 -21.37 -4.66 -21.99
C ARG A 79 -20.32 -3.60 -22.28
N HIS A 80 -20.73 -2.34 -22.38
CA HIS A 80 -19.79 -1.28 -22.78
C HIS A 80 -18.77 -0.90 -21.70
N GLY A 81 -19.14 -0.97 -20.42
CA GLY A 81 -18.26 -0.67 -19.28
C GLY A 81 -18.08 0.81 -18.94
N PHE A 82 -18.53 1.75 -19.78
CA PHE A 82 -18.55 3.18 -19.45
C PHE A 82 -19.34 3.53 -18.17
N GLU A 83 -18.92 4.62 -17.52
CA GLU A 83 -19.56 5.18 -16.31
C GLU A 83 -20.28 6.51 -16.60
N ASP A 84 -21.29 6.83 -15.79
CA ASP A 84 -22.06 8.07 -15.88
C ASP A 84 -21.16 9.31 -15.77
N GLY A 85 -21.34 10.26 -16.69
CA GLY A 85 -20.59 11.51 -16.71
C GLY A 85 -19.22 11.44 -17.39
N SER A 86 -18.82 10.26 -17.88
CA SER A 86 -17.61 10.08 -18.71
C SER A 86 -17.71 10.87 -20.02
N TYR A 87 -16.57 11.05 -20.69
CA TYR A 87 -16.51 11.63 -22.02
C TYR A 87 -16.16 10.54 -23.04
N VAL A 88 -16.73 10.64 -24.24
CA VAL A 88 -16.43 9.72 -25.36
C VAL A 88 -16.27 10.49 -26.66
N THR A 89 -15.61 9.86 -27.63
CA THR A 89 -15.56 10.32 -29.03
C THR A 89 -15.82 9.17 -29.98
N PHE A 90 -16.31 9.52 -31.18
CA PHE A 90 -16.72 8.56 -32.20
C PHE A 90 -15.76 8.58 -33.38
N HIS A 91 -15.56 7.42 -34.00
CA HIS A 91 -14.72 7.26 -35.18
C HIS A 91 -15.40 6.35 -36.20
N GLY A 92 -15.36 6.72 -37.48
CA GLY A 92 -15.81 5.86 -38.58
C GLY A 92 -17.32 5.61 -38.65
N VAL A 93 -18.14 6.45 -38.01
CA VAL A 93 -19.61 6.41 -38.13
C VAL A 93 -20.02 6.91 -39.52
N LYS A 94 -20.83 6.13 -40.25
CA LYS A 94 -21.36 6.49 -41.58
C LYS A 94 -22.77 7.07 -41.50
N GLY A 95 -23.11 7.97 -42.42
CA GLY A 95 -24.41 8.65 -42.49
C GLY A 95 -24.56 9.80 -41.49
N MET A 96 -24.12 9.61 -40.25
CA MET A 96 -24.10 10.62 -39.19
C MET A 96 -22.66 11.10 -38.95
N THR A 97 -22.04 11.74 -39.94
CA THR A 97 -20.60 12.07 -39.90
C THR A 97 -20.24 13.16 -38.90
N GLU A 98 -21.21 13.99 -38.50
CA GLU A 98 -21.05 15.11 -37.56
C GLU A 98 -20.64 14.65 -36.17
N VAL A 99 -20.94 13.39 -35.82
CA VAL A 99 -20.58 12.80 -34.53
C VAL A 99 -19.08 12.43 -34.46
N ASN A 100 -18.44 12.22 -35.61
CA ASN A 100 -17.06 11.76 -35.65
C ASN A 100 -16.10 12.85 -35.16
N GLU A 101 -15.08 12.45 -34.41
CA GLU A 101 -14.04 13.32 -33.84
C GLU A 101 -14.57 14.41 -32.87
N GLN A 102 -15.86 14.34 -32.52
CA GLN A 102 -16.47 15.24 -31.54
C GLN A 102 -16.50 14.58 -30.16
N GLU A 103 -16.45 15.40 -29.11
CA GLU A 103 -16.48 14.93 -27.72
C GLU A 103 -17.89 15.06 -27.13
N PHE A 104 -18.37 13.99 -26.51
CA PHE A 104 -19.69 13.97 -25.87
C PHE A 104 -19.56 13.54 -24.40
N LYS A 105 -20.22 14.28 -23.51
CA LYS A 105 -20.47 13.81 -22.15
C LYS A 105 -21.64 12.83 -22.18
N ILE A 106 -21.47 11.66 -21.58
CA ILE A 106 -22.45 10.57 -21.65
C ILE A 106 -23.20 10.36 -20.34
N SER A 107 -24.40 9.80 -20.47
CA SER A 107 -25.12 9.12 -19.39
C SER A 107 -25.41 7.67 -19.80
N VAL A 108 -25.50 6.78 -18.83
CA VAL A 108 -25.55 5.33 -18.96
C VAL A 108 -26.89 4.84 -18.42
N PRO A 109 -27.96 4.87 -19.24
CA PRO A 109 -29.26 4.33 -18.84
C PRO A 109 -29.27 2.80 -18.72
N SER A 110 -28.40 2.08 -19.44
CA SER A 110 -28.30 0.63 -19.38
C SER A 110 -26.89 0.14 -19.73
N PRO A 111 -26.52 -1.12 -19.44
CA PRO A 111 -25.20 -1.68 -19.78
C PRO A 111 -24.89 -1.80 -21.29
N PHE A 112 -25.86 -1.51 -22.15
CA PHE A 112 -25.77 -1.66 -23.61
C PHE A 112 -26.08 -0.36 -24.36
N THR A 113 -26.49 0.69 -23.65
CA THR A 113 -26.89 1.95 -24.26
C THR A 113 -26.32 3.12 -23.48
N ILE A 114 -25.82 4.10 -24.21
CA ILE A 114 -25.42 5.38 -23.67
C ILE A 114 -26.26 6.48 -24.34
N THR A 115 -26.51 7.57 -23.63
CA THR A 115 -27.11 8.76 -24.21
C THR A 115 -26.04 9.81 -24.43
N ILE A 116 -26.06 10.39 -25.62
CA ILE A 116 -25.37 11.62 -25.99
C ILE A 116 -26.42 12.74 -26.10
N GLY A 117 -25.97 13.99 -26.21
CA GLY A 117 -26.86 15.16 -26.29
C GLY A 117 -27.75 15.20 -27.55
N ASP A 118 -28.19 16.40 -27.93
CA ASP A 118 -29.06 16.61 -29.09
C ASP A 118 -28.40 16.16 -30.40
N THR A 119 -29.03 15.20 -31.08
CA THR A 119 -28.63 14.66 -32.39
C THR A 119 -29.66 14.97 -33.48
N SER A 120 -30.73 15.71 -33.18
CA SER A 120 -31.86 15.99 -34.10
C SER A 120 -31.42 16.64 -35.42
N LYS A 121 -30.34 17.44 -35.36
CA LYS A 121 -29.75 18.16 -36.51
C LYS A 121 -28.76 17.34 -37.32
N PHE A 122 -28.39 16.14 -36.88
CA PHE A 122 -27.40 15.32 -37.56
C PHE A 122 -28.02 14.49 -38.70
N GLY A 123 -27.15 13.99 -39.59
CA GLY A 123 -27.51 13.00 -40.60
C GLY A 123 -28.09 11.70 -40.00
N ALA A 124 -28.78 10.91 -40.82
CA ALA A 124 -29.26 9.60 -40.39
C ALA A 124 -28.10 8.62 -40.30
N TYR A 125 -28.02 7.84 -39.22
CA TYR A 125 -27.01 6.80 -39.09
C TYR A 125 -27.19 5.71 -40.16
N GLU A 126 -26.12 5.38 -40.89
CA GLU A 126 -26.13 4.38 -41.96
C GLU A 126 -25.36 3.10 -41.59
N GLY A 127 -24.48 3.15 -40.59
CA GLY A 127 -23.75 1.98 -40.12
C GLY A 127 -22.31 2.23 -39.68
N GLY A 128 -21.81 1.29 -38.90
CA GLY A 128 -20.41 1.23 -38.47
C GLY A 128 -20.03 2.30 -37.45
N GLY A 129 -18.76 2.26 -37.08
CA GLY A 129 -18.13 3.20 -36.17
C GLY A 129 -17.84 2.61 -34.80
N THR A 130 -16.92 3.26 -34.10
CA THR A 130 -16.54 2.93 -32.73
C THR A 130 -16.69 4.13 -31.85
N VAL A 131 -16.99 3.88 -30.58
CA VAL A 131 -16.99 4.87 -29.51
C VAL A 131 -15.83 4.56 -28.57
N THR A 132 -15.01 5.56 -28.28
CA THR A 132 -13.82 5.45 -27.43
C THR A 132 -13.92 6.45 -26.28
N GLU A 133 -13.66 5.99 -25.06
CA GLU A 133 -13.61 6.83 -23.86
C GLU A 133 -12.49 7.89 -23.97
N ILE A 134 -12.75 9.09 -23.47
CA ILE A 134 -11.76 10.15 -23.28
C ILE A 134 -11.54 10.35 -21.79
N LYS A 135 -10.31 10.10 -21.33
CA LYS A 135 -9.87 10.46 -19.98
C LYS A 135 -9.60 11.96 -19.95
N LYS A 136 -10.49 12.72 -19.31
CA LYS A 136 -10.28 14.16 -19.08
C LYS A 136 -9.39 14.36 -17.85
N PRO A 137 -8.40 15.26 -17.91
CA PRO A 137 -7.64 15.64 -16.73
C PRO A 137 -8.54 16.22 -15.64
N GLU A 138 -8.24 15.89 -14.38
CA GLU A 138 -8.94 16.39 -13.21
C GLU A 138 -7.98 17.23 -12.34
N ASP A 139 -8.40 18.45 -12.00
CA ASP A 139 -7.67 19.31 -11.07
C ASP A 139 -8.03 18.96 -9.62
N ILE A 140 -7.04 18.52 -8.85
CA ILE A 140 -7.18 18.20 -7.43
C ILE A 140 -6.56 19.32 -6.59
N LYS A 141 -7.30 19.77 -5.59
CA LYS A 141 -6.83 20.71 -4.57
C LYS A 141 -6.43 19.96 -3.30
N PHE A 142 -5.20 20.22 -2.82
CA PHE A 142 -4.72 19.77 -1.52
C PHE A 142 -4.75 20.90 -0.50
N LYS A 143 -4.91 20.57 0.78
CA LYS A 143 -4.71 21.50 1.89
C LYS A 143 -3.23 21.44 2.29
N SER A 144 -2.67 22.57 2.73
CA SER A 144 -1.35 22.59 3.41
C SER A 144 -1.36 21.64 4.60
N PHE A 145 -0.23 21.06 4.96
CA PHE A 145 -0.12 20.15 6.10
C PHE A 145 -0.69 20.71 7.41
N ALA A 146 -0.42 21.98 7.74
CA ALA A 146 -0.94 22.61 8.96
C ALA A 146 -2.48 22.64 9.00
N ASN A 147 -3.12 23.05 7.91
CA ASN A 147 -4.58 23.07 7.78
C ASN A 147 -5.16 21.65 7.77
N ALA A 148 -4.49 20.70 7.11
CA ALA A 148 -4.92 19.31 7.04
C ALA A 148 -4.86 18.59 8.41
N LEU A 149 -4.01 19.03 9.34
CA LEU A 149 -4.00 18.53 10.73
C LEU A 149 -5.25 18.95 11.53
N ILE A 150 -5.84 20.09 11.19
CA ILE A 150 -7.06 20.60 11.83
C ILE A 150 -8.30 20.03 11.12
N GLU A 151 -8.32 20.00 9.80
CA GLU A 151 -9.44 19.49 9.02
C GLU A 151 -8.98 18.38 8.05
N PRO A 152 -8.76 17.15 8.56
CA PRO A 152 -8.17 16.09 7.76
C PRO A 152 -9.16 15.48 6.78
N ASP A 153 -8.70 15.24 5.55
CA ASP A 153 -9.35 14.34 4.61
C ASP A 153 -8.74 12.94 4.79
N LEU A 154 -9.50 12.03 5.40
CA LEU A 154 -9.06 10.70 5.82
C LEU A 154 -9.49 9.65 4.79
N LEU A 155 -8.52 8.99 4.16
CA LEU A 155 -8.77 7.83 3.29
C LEU A 155 -8.92 6.57 4.14
N LEU A 156 -10.06 5.88 3.98
CA LEU A 156 -10.33 4.63 4.67
C LEU A 156 -9.65 3.45 3.95
N CYS A 157 -8.81 2.70 4.66
CA CYS A 157 -8.15 1.51 4.14
C CYS A 157 -8.87 0.20 4.47
N ASP A 158 -9.58 0.16 5.61
CA ASP A 158 -10.29 -1.01 6.11
C ASP A 158 -11.71 -0.61 6.52
N PHE A 159 -12.70 -1.09 5.76
CA PHE A 159 -14.10 -0.80 6.00
C PHE A 159 -14.66 -1.43 7.29
N ALA A 160 -13.94 -2.37 7.92
CA ALA A 160 -14.28 -2.88 9.24
C ALA A 160 -13.86 -1.93 10.38
N LYS A 161 -12.96 -0.97 10.11
CA LYS A 161 -12.35 -0.08 11.10
C LYS A 161 -12.62 1.41 10.82
N MET A 162 -13.88 1.77 10.62
CA MET A 162 -14.29 3.12 10.16
C MET A 162 -13.80 4.28 11.05
N SER A 163 -13.72 4.09 12.37
CA SER A 163 -13.22 5.12 13.31
C SER A 163 -11.72 5.07 13.57
N MET A 164 -11.00 4.08 13.04
CA MET A 164 -9.56 3.97 13.27
C MET A 164 -8.76 5.15 12.67
N PRO A 165 -9.03 5.65 11.45
CA PRO A 165 -8.26 6.76 10.88
C PRO A 165 -8.29 8.04 11.71
N SER A 166 -9.43 8.40 12.31
CA SER A 166 -9.54 9.59 13.17
C SER A 166 -8.78 9.40 14.49
N ASN A 167 -8.88 8.21 15.10
CA ASN A 167 -8.12 7.86 16.30
C ASN A 167 -6.60 7.91 16.06
N LEU A 168 -6.13 7.33 14.96
CA LEU A 168 -4.70 7.36 14.59
C LEU A 168 -4.23 8.78 14.25
N HIS A 169 -5.06 9.58 13.57
CA HIS A 169 -4.75 10.98 13.29
C HIS A 169 -4.43 11.78 14.57
N LEU A 170 -5.21 11.57 15.63
CA LEU A 170 -4.94 12.18 16.93
C LEU A 170 -3.71 11.56 17.62
N ALA A 171 -3.55 10.23 17.56
CA ALA A 171 -2.45 9.52 18.20
C ALA A 171 -1.08 9.92 17.62
N PHE A 172 -0.94 10.04 16.30
CA PHE A 172 0.30 10.50 15.66
C PHE A 172 0.68 11.93 16.06
N GLN A 173 -0.30 12.83 16.23
CA GLN A 173 -0.06 14.18 16.76
C GLN A 173 0.32 14.15 18.25
N ALA A 174 -0.37 13.30 19.02
CA ALA A 174 -0.12 13.16 20.45
C ALA A 174 1.30 12.69 20.77
N LEU A 175 1.98 11.94 19.89
CA LEU A 175 3.39 11.59 20.07
C LEU A 175 4.29 12.80 20.25
N SER A 176 4.13 13.81 19.39
CA SER A 176 4.92 15.04 19.49
C SER A 176 4.58 15.81 20.76
N ASN A 177 3.31 15.85 21.15
CA ASN A 177 2.88 16.53 22.38
C ASN A 177 3.39 15.81 23.64
N PHE A 178 3.38 14.48 23.62
CA PHE A 178 3.93 13.65 24.70
C PHE A 178 5.44 13.87 24.82
N GLU A 179 6.18 13.84 23.70
CA GLU A 179 7.63 14.10 23.71
C GLU A 179 7.95 15.50 24.23
N ARG A 180 7.20 16.54 23.83
CA ARG A 180 7.39 17.91 24.35
C ARG A 180 7.11 18.02 25.85
N LYS A 181 6.09 17.31 26.36
CA LYS A 181 5.67 17.41 27.77
C LYS A 181 6.57 16.60 28.71
N TYR A 182 6.98 15.41 28.31
CA TYR A 182 7.72 14.47 29.16
C TYR A 182 9.20 14.31 28.78
N ASN A 183 9.65 14.96 27.71
CA ASN A 183 11.02 14.88 27.19
C ASN A 183 11.48 13.44 26.84
N SER A 184 10.52 12.57 26.55
CA SER A 184 10.73 11.20 26.08
C SER A 184 9.50 10.71 25.32
N LEU A 185 9.67 9.70 24.47
CA LEU A 185 8.55 8.93 23.93
C LEU A 185 7.93 8.03 25.01
N PRO A 186 6.68 7.55 24.82
CA PRO A 186 6.09 6.57 25.72
C PRO A 186 6.94 5.31 25.83
N LYS A 187 7.09 4.80 27.06
CA LYS A 187 7.84 3.57 27.29
C LYS A 187 7.06 2.35 26.77
N PRO A 188 7.76 1.36 26.17
CA PRO A 188 7.13 0.11 25.74
C PRO A 188 6.29 -0.53 26.83
N TRP A 189 5.02 -0.80 26.51
CA TRP A 189 4.07 -1.48 27.39
C TRP A 189 3.82 -0.84 28.78
N ASP A 190 4.21 0.41 28.98
CA ASP A 190 4.01 1.12 30.26
C ASP A 190 2.57 1.66 30.38
N GLU A 191 1.83 1.19 31.39
CA GLU A 191 0.42 1.58 31.57
C GLU A 191 0.27 3.03 32.05
N SER A 192 1.24 3.56 32.80
CA SER A 192 1.20 4.95 33.28
C SER A 192 1.38 5.92 32.12
N ASP A 193 2.33 5.65 31.23
CA ASP A 193 2.54 6.45 30.03
C ASP A 193 1.39 6.27 29.03
N ALA A 194 0.78 5.08 28.94
CA ALA A 194 -0.41 4.86 28.12
C ALA A 194 -1.62 5.68 28.59
N GLU A 195 -1.86 5.81 29.90
CA GLU A 195 -2.93 6.67 30.43
C GLU A 195 -2.65 8.16 30.17
N LYS A 196 -1.43 8.63 30.47
CA LYS A 196 -1.02 10.02 30.16
C LYS A 196 -1.13 10.33 28.66
N PHE A 197 -0.82 9.37 27.80
CA PHE A 197 -0.95 9.51 26.36
C PHE A 197 -2.41 9.63 25.93
N TYR A 198 -3.31 8.82 26.51
CA TYR A 198 -4.74 8.93 26.25
C TYR A 198 -5.30 10.30 26.65
N GLU A 199 -4.92 10.85 27.80
CA GLU A 199 -5.33 12.20 28.23
C GLU A 199 -4.93 13.28 27.21
N ILE A 200 -3.75 13.17 26.60
CA ILE A 200 -3.29 14.10 25.55
C ILE A 200 -4.16 13.96 24.29
N VAL A 201 -4.48 12.73 23.89
CA VAL A 201 -5.34 12.47 22.72
C VAL A 201 -6.76 12.99 22.95
N GLU A 202 -7.32 12.77 24.13
CA GLU A 202 -8.65 13.25 24.51
C GLU A 202 -8.73 14.78 24.44
N LYS A 203 -7.70 15.46 24.93
CA LYS A 203 -7.58 16.92 24.77
C LYS A 203 -7.52 17.33 23.29
N LEU A 204 -6.67 16.67 22.50
CA LEU A 204 -6.50 16.98 21.07
C LEU A 204 -7.77 16.75 20.24
N ASN A 205 -8.65 15.85 20.67
CA ASN A 205 -9.91 15.59 19.97
C ASN A 205 -10.78 16.86 19.88
N THR A 206 -10.69 17.75 20.88
CA THR A 206 -11.49 18.99 20.97
C THR A 206 -10.67 20.27 20.75
N GLU A 207 -9.35 20.20 20.80
CA GLU A 207 -8.46 21.36 20.67
C GLU A 207 -8.51 21.95 19.26
N ASN A 208 -8.65 23.28 19.17
CA ASN A 208 -8.74 24.06 17.92
C ASN A 208 -9.90 23.65 16.99
N ARG A 209 -11.00 23.11 17.55
CA ARG A 209 -12.19 22.69 16.80
C ARG A 209 -13.46 23.09 17.52
N ASP A 210 -14.51 23.45 16.78
CA ASP A 210 -15.84 23.72 17.35
C ASP A 210 -16.55 22.43 17.82
N LYS A 211 -16.18 21.28 17.22
CA LYS A 211 -16.69 19.95 17.51
C LYS A 211 -15.55 18.95 17.62
N PRO A 212 -15.69 17.86 18.38
CA PRO A 212 -14.68 16.81 18.40
C PRO A 212 -14.41 16.29 16.98
N LEU A 213 -13.16 15.91 16.68
CA LEU A 213 -12.84 15.26 15.41
C LEU A 213 -13.62 13.95 15.24
N THR A 214 -13.83 13.23 16.33
CA THR A 214 -14.61 12.00 16.35
C THR A 214 -15.33 11.79 17.68
N ASP A 215 -16.56 11.30 17.62
CA ASP A 215 -17.33 10.85 18.79
C ASP A 215 -16.96 9.42 19.22
N GLU A 216 -16.21 8.68 18.39
CA GLU A 216 -15.82 7.28 18.60
C GLU A 216 -14.35 7.16 19.05
N LEU A 217 -13.98 7.84 20.14
CA LEU A 217 -12.62 7.77 20.66
C LEU A 217 -12.36 6.41 21.35
N ASN A 218 -11.51 5.58 20.75
CA ASN A 218 -11.23 4.23 21.24
C ASN A 218 -10.00 4.21 22.17
N LYS A 219 -10.26 4.27 23.49
CA LYS A 219 -9.23 4.25 24.53
C LYS A 219 -8.29 3.04 24.43
N HIS A 220 -8.79 1.86 24.07
CA HIS A 220 -7.99 0.66 23.98
C HIS A 220 -6.94 0.78 22.86
N TRP A 221 -7.34 1.20 21.67
CA TRP A 221 -6.43 1.37 20.53
C TRP A 221 -5.40 2.49 20.75
N ILE A 222 -5.82 3.61 21.34
CA ILE A 222 -4.91 4.73 21.66
C ILE A 222 -3.83 4.30 22.67
N LYS A 223 -4.23 3.56 23.71
CA LYS A 223 -3.27 3.00 24.66
C LYS A 223 -2.32 2.00 23.98
N LEU A 224 -2.85 1.14 23.12
CA LEU A 224 -2.04 0.18 22.39
C LEU A 224 -1.01 0.87 21.50
N PHE A 225 -1.42 1.94 20.80
CA PHE A 225 -0.52 2.80 20.03
C PHE A 225 0.65 3.27 20.88
N SER A 226 0.38 3.86 22.06
CA SER A 226 1.43 4.31 22.99
C SER A 226 2.39 3.17 23.37
N LYS A 227 1.86 1.99 23.67
CA LYS A 227 2.64 0.83 24.13
C LYS A 227 3.63 0.29 23.09
N ILE A 228 3.37 0.44 21.80
CA ILE A 228 4.20 -0.14 20.73
C ILE A 228 4.80 0.90 19.76
N CYS A 229 4.55 2.19 19.94
CA CYS A 229 4.94 3.25 19.00
C CYS A 229 6.46 3.40 18.79
N THR A 230 7.27 2.93 19.73
CA THR A 230 8.74 2.94 19.65
C THR A 230 9.32 1.71 18.94
N GLY A 231 8.47 0.76 18.53
CA GLY A 231 8.86 -0.38 17.72
C GLY A 231 8.99 -0.02 16.24
N ASP A 232 9.85 -0.76 15.54
CA ASP A 232 10.09 -0.64 14.10
C ASP A 232 9.99 -2.01 13.48
N LEU A 233 9.14 -2.14 12.46
CA LEU A 233 8.83 -3.40 11.81
C LEU A 233 9.08 -3.28 10.31
N CYS A 234 9.97 -4.11 9.76
CA CYS A 234 10.28 -4.07 8.34
C CYS A 234 9.07 -4.35 7.42
N PRO A 235 8.06 -5.17 7.79
CA PRO A 235 6.87 -5.33 6.95
C PRO A 235 6.06 -4.04 6.86
N MET A 236 5.92 -3.30 7.96
CA MET A 236 5.25 -2.00 7.97
C MET A 236 5.99 -0.99 7.10
N GLN A 237 7.32 -0.95 7.21
CA GLN A 237 8.17 -0.10 6.37
C GLN A 237 8.10 -0.48 4.89
N ALA A 238 7.96 -1.78 4.56
CA ALA A 238 7.78 -2.23 3.18
C ALA A 238 6.42 -1.79 2.61
N VAL A 239 5.33 -1.91 3.37
CA VAL A 239 4.00 -1.46 2.96
C VAL A 239 3.95 0.06 2.80
N ILE A 240 4.30 0.80 3.85
CA ILE A 240 4.24 2.26 3.85
C ILE A 240 5.24 2.86 2.86
N GLY A 241 6.45 2.29 2.77
CA GLY A 241 7.45 2.72 1.79
C GLY A 241 7.03 2.45 0.35
N GLY A 242 6.38 1.31 0.08
CA GLY A 242 5.84 0.99 -1.25
C GLY A 242 4.74 1.96 -1.67
N ILE A 243 3.79 2.26 -0.78
CA ILE A 243 2.73 3.24 -1.05
C ILE A 243 3.32 4.64 -1.23
N ALA A 244 4.20 5.09 -0.34
CA ALA A 244 4.84 6.41 -0.45
C ALA A 244 5.66 6.54 -1.75
N ALA A 245 6.39 5.50 -2.16
CA ALA A 245 7.10 5.49 -3.43
C ALA A 245 6.13 5.60 -4.63
N GLN A 246 4.98 4.94 -4.57
CA GLN A 246 3.94 5.10 -5.59
C GLN A 246 3.39 6.53 -5.61
N GLU A 247 3.14 7.15 -4.45
CA GLU A 247 2.72 8.56 -4.38
C GLU A 247 3.77 9.51 -4.97
N VAL A 248 5.07 9.23 -4.80
CA VAL A 248 6.13 9.98 -5.49
C VAL A 248 5.99 9.87 -7.01
N MET A 249 5.70 8.68 -7.54
CA MET A 249 5.46 8.49 -8.97
C MET A 249 4.26 9.30 -9.44
N LYS A 250 3.12 9.20 -8.73
CA LYS A 250 1.92 10.01 -9.04
C LYS A 250 2.23 11.50 -9.03
N ALA A 251 2.97 11.96 -8.02
CA ALA A 251 3.39 13.34 -7.89
C ALA A 251 4.19 13.81 -9.11
N VAL A 252 5.15 13.03 -9.62
CA VAL A 252 5.99 13.48 -10.77
C VAL A 252 5.33 13.28 -12.13
N THR A 253 4.40 12.33 -12.28
CA THR A 253 3.80 12.01 -13.59
C THR A 253 2.40 12.59 -13.80
N GLY A 254 1.67 12.95 -12.75
CA GLY A 254 0.24 13.28 -12.85
C GLY A 254 -0.62 12.07 -13.25
N LYS A 255 -0.10 10.85 -13.09
CA LYS A 255 -0.80 9.60 -13.42
C LYS A 255 -1.25 8.91 -12.14
N PHE A 256 -2.48 8.40 -12.16
CA PHE A 256 -3.26 7.83 -11.06
C PHE A 256 -3.74 8.86 -10.03
N MET A 257 -4.92 8.61 -9.46
CA MET A 257 -5.47 9.37 -8.35
C MET A 257 -4.54 9.28 -7.12
N PRO A 258 -3.99 10.41 -6.62
CA PRO A 258 -3.19 10.44 -5.41
C PRO A 258 -4.03 10.26 -4.15
N ILE A 259 -3.37 9.89 -3.05
CA ILE A 259 -4.02 9.89 -1.72
C ILE A 259 -4.39 11.33 -1.38
N ARG A 260 -5.68 11.59 -1.10
CA ARG A 260 -6.19 12.91 -0.70
C ARG A 260 -6.79 12.83 0.71
N GLN A 261 -6.06 13.12 1.78
CA GLN A 261 -4.67 13.58 1.89
C GLN A 261 -3.88 12.72 2.89
N PHE A 262 -4.58 12.18 3.90
CA PHE A 262 -4.05 11.24 4.88
C PHE A 262 -4.54 9.82 4.61
N LEU A 263 -3.62 8.86 4.69
CA LEU A 263 -3.89 7.44 4.81
C LEU A 263 -3.28 6.96 6.12
N TYR A 264 -4.10 6.33 6.96
CA TYR A 264 -3.63 5.59 8.13
C TYR A 264 -3.82 4.10 7.89
N PHE A 265 -2.83 3.32 8.30
CA PHE A 265 -2.83 1.87 8.16
C PHE A 265 -2.43 1.25 9.50
N ASP A 266 -3.03 0.13 9.86
CA ASP A 266 -2.65 -0.64 11.02
C ASP A 266 -2.71 -2.14 10.73
N ALA A 267 -1.93 -2.90 11.50
CA ALA A 267 -1.93 -4.36 11.48
C ALA A 267 -1.98 -4.90 12.92
N ILE A 268 -2.86 -4.35 13.77
CA ILE A 268 -2.93 -4.71 15.20
C ILE A 268 -3.26 -6.19 15.42
N GLU A 269 -3.91 -6.83 14.44
CA GLU A 269 -4.23 -8.27 14.45
C GLU A 269 -2.97 -9.15 14.44
N CYS A 270 -1.79 -8.59 14.12
CA CYS A 270 -0.53 -9.31 14.24
C CYS A 270 -0.05 -9.48 15.70
N LEU A 271 -0.68 -8.80 16.66
CA LEU A 271 -0.36 -8.99 18.07
C LEU A 271 -0.91 -10.33 18.58
N PRO A 272 -0.23 -10.94 19.56
CA PRO A 272 -0.74 -12.15 20.22
C PRO A 272 -2.16 -11.95 20.77
N GLU A 273 -3.06 -12.93 20.58
CA GLU A 273 -4.48 -12.84 20.97
C GLU A 273 -4.68 -12.45 22.44
N ASN A 274 -3.77 -12.89 23.32
CA ASN A 274 -3.77 -12.58 24.74
C ASN A 274 -3.60 -11.09 25.05
N VAL A 275 -3.10 -10.26 24.13
CA VAL A 275 -3.03 -8.80 24.28
C VAL A 275 -4.42 -8.16 24.34
N PHE A 276 -5.42 -8.81 23.73
CA PHE A 276 -6.81 -8.37 23.74
C PHE A 276 -7.61 -8.97 24.91
N GLN A 277 -6.99 -9.83 25.72
CA GLN A 277 -7.60 -10.43 26.90
C GLN A 277 -7.14 -9.70 28.17
N PRO A 278 -7.93 -9.72 29.27
CA PRO A 278 -7.54 -9.12 30.56
C PRO A 278 -6.30 -9.76 31.23
N SER A 279 -5.69 -10.79 30.61
CA SER A 279 -4.56 -11.51 31.16
C SER A 279 -3.25 -10.73 31.00
N ASP A 280 -2.48 -10.63 32.09
CA ASP A 280 -1.20 -9.89 32.22
C ASP A 280 -0.02 -10.38 31.37
N ILE A 281 -0.25 -11.18 30.32
CA ILE A 281 0.82 -11.66 29.44
C ILE A 281 1.11 -10.59 28.39
N ILE A 282 1.86 -9.59 28.85
CA ILE A 282 2.41 -8.51 28.05
C ILE A 282 3.66 -9.02 27.32
N PRO A 283 3.87 -8.70 26.03
CA PRO A 283 5.15 -8.92 25.37
C PRO A 283 6.29 -8.30 26.17
N LYS A 284 7.24 -9.14 26.62
CA LYS A 284 8.39 -8.69 27.41
C LYS A 284 9.58 -8.52 26.47
N PRO A 285 9.90 -7.30 26.01
CA PRO A 285 11.13 -7.08 25.27
C PRO A 285 12.34 -7.37 26.17
N ARG A 286 13.42 -7.91 25.61
CA ARG A 286 14.68 -7.94 26.35
C ARG A 286 15.23 -6.51 26.38
N PHE A 287 15.12 -5.85 27.53
CA PHE A 287 15.88 -4.64 27.83
C PHE A 287 17.35 -4.98 28.08
N SER A 288 17.99 -5.65 27.13
CA SER A 288 19.39 -6.05 27.18
C SER A 288 20.27 -4.87 26.79
N THR A 289 21.35 -4.65 27.54
CA THR A 289 22.40 -3.68 27.20
C THR A 289 23.28 -4.11 26.02
N LYS A 290 23.21 -5.38 25.60
CA LYS A 290 23.82 -5.84 24.34
C LYS A 290 22.90 -5.50 23.18
N LYS A 291 23.37 -4.64 22.27
CA LYS A 291 22.69 -4.29 21.00
C LYS A 291 22.32 -5.56 20.24
N ASN A 292 21.06 -5.99 20.32
CA ASN A 292 20.48 -6.96 19.41
C ASN A 292 19.85 -6.19 18.24
N ARG A 293 20.03 -6.67 17.01
CA ARG A 293 19.47 -5.99 15.82
C ARG A 293 17.94 -6.07 15.74
N TYR A 294 17.32 -6.95 16.53
CA TYR A 294 15.87 -7.14 16.57
C TYR A 294 15.18 -6.39 17.74
N CYS A 295 15.89 -5.53 18.48
CA CYS A 295 15.33 -4.83 19.64
C CYS A 295 14.01 -4.11 19.33
N SER A 296 13.91 -3.41 18.19
CA SER A 296 12.69 -2.69 17.81
C SER A 296 11.52 -3.61 17.49
N GLN A 297 11.78 -4.83 16.99
CA GLN A 297 10.74 -5.84 16.76
C GLN A 297 10.30 -6.50 18.08
N GLU A 298 11.25 -6.73 18.99
CA GLU A 298 10.96 -7.25 20.34
C GLU A 298 10.12 -6.28 21.18
N ILE A 299 10.20 -4.97 20.94
CA ILE A 299 9.29 -3.99 21.58
C ILE A 299 7.83 -4.32 21.28
N VAL A 300 7.52 -4.78 20.07
CA VAL A 300 6.15 -5.08 19.65
C VAL A 300 5.74 -6.50 20.07
N PHE A 301 6.57 -7.50 19.76
CA PHE A 301 6.17 -8.91 19.90
C PHE A 301 6.79 -9.64 21.11
N GLY A 302 7.77 -9.04 21.77
CA GLY A 302 8.49 -9.64 22.88
C GLY A 302 9.64 -10.57 22.46
N ALA A 303 10.54 -10.82 23.40
CA ALA A 303 11.74 -11.62 23.15
C ALA A 303 11.44 -13.10 22.87
N ASP A 304 10.48 -13.68 23.57
CA ASP A 304 10.10 -15.08 23.39
C ASP A 304 9.55 -15.32 21.98
N PHE A 305 8.79 -14.36 21.44
CA PHE A 305 8.29 -14.44 20.07
C PHE A 305 9.42 -14.28 19.06
N GLN A 306 10.35 -13.35 19.30
CA GLN A 306 11.55 -13.21 18.46
C GLN A 306 12.37 -14.50 18.40
N GLU A 307 12.50 -15.24 19.51
CA GLU A 307 13.17 -16.54 19.52
C GLU A 307 12.44 -17.59 18.69
N LYS A 308 11.10 -17.59 18.70
CA LYS A 308 10.30 -18.45 17.83
C LYS A 308 10.55 -18.12 16.35
N ILE A 309 10.51 -16.84 15.98
CA ILE A 309 10.82 -16.37 14.61
C ILE A 309 12.20 -16.86 14.17
N CYS A 310 13.22 -16.71 15.01
CA CYS A 310 14.58 -17.14 14.68
C CYS A 310 14.71 -18.65 14.44
N LYS A 311 13.92 -19.46 15.15
CA LYS A 311 13.90 -20.93 15.03
C LYS A 311 13.04 -21.43 13.87
N SER A 312 12.26 -20.57 13.22
CA SER A 312 11.33 -20.99 12.18
C SER A 312 12.03 -21.52 10.92
N LYS A 313 11.36 -22.46 10.26
CA LYS A 313 11.75 -23.12 9.02
C LYS A 313 10.74 -22.85 7.93
N TYR A 314 11.11 -22.04 6.94
CA TYR A 314 10.21 -21.67 5.84
C TYR A 314 10.77 -22.07 4.48
N PHE A 315 9.88 -22.50 3.59
CA PHE A 315 10.18 -22.69 2.18
C PHE A 315 9.59 -21.57 1.33
N VAL A 316 10.43 -20.88 0.56
CA VAL A 316 10.06 -19.80 -0.34
C VAL A 316 10.14 -20.29 -1.78
N VAL A 317 9.01 -20.26 -2.46
CA VAL A 317 8.85 -20.81 -3.81
C VAL A 317 8.80 -19.68 -4.82
N GLY A 318 9.93 -19.45 -5.49
CA GLY A 318 10.16 -18.32 -6.37
C GLY A 318 11.06 -17.26 -5.73
N ALA A 319 12.04 -16.81 -6.49
CA ALA A 319 12.99 -15.75 -6.15
C ALA A 319 12.83 -14.54 -7.10
N GLY A 320 11.63 -14.37 -7.66
CA GLY A 320 11.23 -13.20 -8.45
C GLY A 320 11.01 -11.93 -7.61
N ALA A 321 10.14 -11.02 -8.06
CA ALA A 321 9.91 -9.73 -7.39
C ALA A 321 9.41 -9.91 -5.93
N ILE A 322 8.36 -10.72 -5.76
CA ILE A 322 7.79 -11.04 -4.45
C ILE A 322 8.83 -11.81 -3.60
N GLY A 323 9.55 -12.75 -4.20
CA GLY A 323 10.58 -13.54 -3.51
C GLY A 323 11.71 -12.67 -2.96
N CYS A 324 12.19 -11.70 -3.74
CA CYS A 324 13.20 -10.73 -3.30
C CYS A 324 12.75 -9.91 -2.09
N GLU A 325 11.53 -9.36 -2.13
CA GLU A 325 10.95 -8.60 -1.02
C GLU A 325 10.75 -9.48 0.23
N MET A 326 10.25 -10.69 0.04
CA MET A 326 10.01 -11.64 1.12
C MET A 326 11.31 -12.05 1.81
N LEU A 327 12.35 -12.39 1.05
CA LEU A 327 13.65 -12.77 1.61
C LEU A 327 14.33 -11.63 2.36
N LYS A 328 14.21 -10.39 1.87
CA LYS A 328 14.64 -9.20 2.61
C LYS A 328 13.87 -9.07 3.93
N ASN A 329 12.55 -9.21 3.91
CA ASN A 329 11.74 -9.17 5.14
C ASN A 329 12.13 -10.28 6.11
N PHE A 330 12.29 -11.52 5.64
CA PHE A 330 12.73 -12.66 6.44
C PHE A 330 14.07 -12.39 7.12
N ALA A 331 15.04 -11.85 6.39
CA ALA A 331 16.33 -11.47 6.95
C ALA A 331 16.23 -10.37 8.01
N MET A 332 15.42 -9.34 7.78
CA MET A 332 15.25 -8.24 8.74
C MET A 332 14.48 -8.68 10.00
N MET A 333 13.48 -9.55 9.84
CA MET A 333 12.71 -10.12 10.95
C MET A 333 13.50 -11.19 11.74
N GLY A 334 14.53 -11.77 11.14
CA GLY A 334 15.37 -12.79 11.75
C GLY A 334 14.91 -14.23 11.50
N ILE A 335 14.06 -14.49 10.51
CA ILE A 335 13.60 -15.86 10.19
C ILE A 335 14.80 -16.74 9.84
N GLY A 336 14.85 -17.93 10.43
CA GLY A 336 15.94 -18.88 10.22
C GLY A 336 17.31 -18.41 10.73
N CYS A 337 17.35 -17.43 11.64
CA CYS A 337 18.60 -16.91 12.20
C CYS A 337 19.07 -17.62 13.49
N ASP A 338 18.35 -18.66 13.93
CA ASP A 338 18.83 -19.62 14.93
C ASP A 338 19.46 -20.84 14.26
N LYS A 339 20.32 -21.57 14.98
CA LYS A 339 20.93 -22.83 14.50
C LYS A 339 19.90 -23.91 14.16
N GLN A 340 18.72 -23.87 14.79
CA GLN A 340 17.62 -24.78 14.51
C GLN A 340 16.68 -24.27 13.42
N GLY A 341 16.79 -23.02 12.99
CA GLY A 341 15.97 -22.43 11.94
C GLY A 341 16.53 -22.67 10.55
N GLY A 342 15.74 -22.31 9.54
CA GLY A 342 16.16 -22.43 8.14
C GLY A 342 15.25 -21.74 7.15
N VAL A 343 15.82 -21.20 6.08
CA VAL A 343 15.06 -20.73 4.94
C VAL A 343 15.52 -21.49 3.71
N TYR A 344 14.58 -22.13 3.04
CA TYR A 344 14.81 -22.83 1.80
C TYR A 344 14.22 -21.96 0.71
N VAL A 345 14.97 -21.65 -0.35
CA VAL A 345 14.47 -20.89 -1.49
C VAL A 345 14.70 -21.69 -2.75
N THR A 346 13.69 -21.78 -3.61
CA THR A 346 13.86 -22.37 -4.94
C THR A 346 13.37 -21.44 -6.05
N ASP A 347 14.09 -21.44 -7.17
CA ASP A 347 13.70 -20.79 -8.41
C ASP A 347 14.52 -21.40 -9.55
N MET A 348 13.86 -21.83 -10.62
CA MET A 348 14.49 -22.45 -11.78
C MET A 348 14.98 -21.45 -12.83
N ASP A 349 14.63 -20.17 -12.67
CA ASP A 349 14.98 -19.13 -13.62
C ASP A 349 16.37 -18.54 -13.37
N SER A 350 16.99 -18.12 -14.46
CA SER A 350 18.15 -17.23 -14.44
C SER A 350 17.74 -15.75 -14.41
N ILE A 351 18.66 -14.88 -13.99
CA ILE A 351 18.43 -13.44 -13.90
C ILE A 351 18.52 -12.78 -15.29
N GLU A 352 17.51 -12.01 -15.65
CA GLU A 352 17.46 -11.22 -16.88
C GLU A 352 17.55 -9.70 -16.63
N LYS A 353 17.94 -8.94 -17.65
CA LYS A 353 17.96 -7.46 -17.58
C LYS A 353 16.59 -6.87 -17.21
N SER A 354 15.52 -7.45 -17.73
CA SER A 354 14.13 -7.05 -17.48
C SER A 354 13.70 -7.24 -16.01
N ASN A 355 14.44 -8.04 -15.24
CA ASN A 355 14.13 -8.35 -13.84
C ASN A 355 14.61 -7.26 -12.88
N LEU A 356 15.70 -6.56 -13.24
CA LEU A 356 16.42 -5.65 -12.36
C LEU A 356 15.60 -4.43 -11.91
N ASN A 357 14.50 -4.11 -12.62
CA ASN A 357 13.63 -2.99 -12.25
C ASN A 357 12.78 -3.26 -10.99
N ARG A 358 12.64 -4.53 -10.58
CA ARG A 358 11.75 -4.94 -9.48
C ARG A 358 12.30 -6.07 -8.60
N GLN A 359 13.46 -6.64 -8.95
CA GLN A 359 14.13 -7.70 -8.22
C GLN A 359 15.45 -7.16 -7.66
N PHE A 360 15.33 -6.30 -6.65
CA PHE A 360 16.42 -5.46 -6.16
C PHE A 360 17.55 -6.23 -5.43
N LEU A 361 17.41 -7.54 -5.21
CA LEU A 361 18.51 -8.39 -4.73
C LEU A 361 19.55 -8.67 -5.82
N PHE A 362 19.23 -8.39 -7.08
CA PHE A 362 20.08 -8.65 -8.23
C PHE A 362 20.74 -7.39 -8.77
N ARG A 363 21.87 -7.56 -9.43
CA ARG A 363 22.64 -6.49 -10.07
C ARG A 363 22.92 -6.85 -11.52
N SER A 364 23.34 -5.88 -12.32
CA SER A 364 23.64 -6.07 -13.74
C SER A 364 24.72 -7.15 -13.99
N TRP A 365 25.68 -7.30 -13.08
CA TRP A 365 26.70 -8.35 -13.15
C TRP A 365 26.20 -9.75 -12.76
N ASN A 366 24.95 -9.88 -12.28
CA ASN A 366 24.34 -11.17 -11.98
C ASN A 366 23.53 -11.77 -13.14
N ILE A 367 23.42 -11.06 -14.27
CA ILE A 367 22.66 -11.55 -15.44
C ILE A 367 23.17 -12.93 -15.88
N GLY A 368 22.24 -13.86 -16.13
CA GLY A 368 22.50 -15.25 -16.49
C GLY A 368 22.79 -16.19 -15.31
N GLN A 369 22.91 -15.68 -14.08
CA GLN A 369 23.08 -16.49 -12.88
C GLN A 369 21.71 -16.89 -12.30
N MET A 370 21.64 -17.98 -11.53
CA MET A 370 20.39 -18.50 -10.96
C MET A 370 19.83 -17.57 -9.88
N LYS A 371 18.53 -17.22 -9.98
CA LYS A 371 17.88 -16.26 -9.07
C LYS A 371 17.96 -16.69 -7.61
N SER A 372 17.61 -17.93 -7.30
CA SER A 372 17.59 -18.46 -5.93
C SER A 372 18.96 -18.38 -5.24
N LYS A 373 20.02 -18.75 -5.96
CA LYS A 373 21.39 -18.71 -5.46
C LYS A 373 21.85 -17.29 -5.14
N ILE A 374 21.69 -16.36 -6.09
CA ILE A 374 22.09 -14.96 -5.89
C ILE A 374 21.23 -14.28 -4.83
N ALA A 375 19.94 -14.58 -4.77
CA ALA A 375 19.07 -14.05 -3.73
C ALA A 375 19.54 -14.49 -2.34
N ALA A 376 19.87 -15.79 -2.17
CA ALA A 376 20.41 -16.32 -0.93
C ALA A 376 21.74 -15.67 -0.53
N ASP A 377 22.66 -15.51 -1.47
CA ASP A 377 23.96 -14.88 -1.23
C ASP A 377 23.81 -13.40 -0.84
N THR A 378 22.99 -12.63 -1.57
CA THR A 378 22.73 -11.21 -1.27
C THR A 378 22.09 -11.04 0.10
N VAL A 379 21.11 -11.88 0.45
CA VAL A 379 20.37 -11.78 1.73
C VAL A 379 21.27 -12.12 2.92
N LYS A 380 22.23 -13.05 2.76
CA LYS A 380 23.28 -13.29 3.77
C LYS A 380 24.14 -12.07 4.04
N THR A 381 24.33 -11.17 3.07
CA THR A 381 25.02 -9.88 3.34
C THR A 381 24.18 -8.92 4.19
N MET A 382 22.85 -9.00 4.09
CA MET A 382 21.94 -8.20 4.92
C MET A 382 21.87 -8.75 6.35
N ASN A 383 21.79 -10.09 6.46
CA ASN A 383 21.82 -10.79 7.73
C ASN A 383 22.70 -12.06 7.70
N PRO A 384 23.95 -11.98 8.18
CA PRO A 384 24.87 -13.11 8.19
C PRO A 384 24.43 -14.30 9.04
N MET A 385 23.46 -14.09 9.96
CA MET A 385 22.93 -15.16 10.80
C MET A 385 21.90 -16.04 10.08
N MET A 386 21.35 -15.59 8.95
CA MET A 386 20.27 -16.29 8.26
C MET A 386 20.77 -17.60 7.65
N ASN A 387 20.22 -18.71 8.13
CA ASN A 387 20.48 -20.03 7.59
C ASN A 387 19.65 -20.27 6.33
N ILE A 388 20.11 -19.75 5.19
CA ILE A 388 19.43 -19.87 3.89
C ILE A 388 20.12 -20.87 2.95
N HIS A 389 19.31 -21.72 2.32
CA HIS A 389 19.66 -22.76 1.36
C HIS A 389 18.92 -22.54 0.03
N ALA A 390 19.66 -22.52 -1.07
CA ALA A 390 19.10 -22.30 -2.40
C ALA A 390 19.03 -23.60 -3.22
N PHE A 391 17.90 -23.82 -3.86
CA PHE A 391 17.64 -24.86 -4.87
C PHE A 391 17.39 -24.21 -6.22
N ILE A 392 17.67 -24.93 -7.30
CA ILE A 392 17.48 -24.44 -8.68
C ILE A 392 16.40 -25.24 -9.43
N GLU A 393 15.82 -26.23 -8.77
CA GLU A 393 14.80 -27.10 -9.30
C GLU A 393 13.42 -26.48 -9.08
N GLY A 394 12.62 -26.38 -10.14
CA GLY A 394 11.24 -25.91 -10.01
C GLY A 394 10.42 -26.88 -9.15
N VAL A 395 9.41 -26.39 -8.44
CA VAL A 395 8.49 -27.27 -7.70
C VAL A 395 7.45 -27.84 -8.68
N LEU A 396 7.72 -29.06 -9.12
CA LEU A 396 6.99 -29.78 -10.17
C LEU A 396 6.83 -31.26 -9.79
N PRO A 397 5.85 -31.99 -10.37
CA PRO A 397 5.69 -33.42 -10.14
C PRO A 397 6.98 -34.23 -10.34
N GLU A 398 7.79 -33.86 -11.32
CA GLU A 398 9.06 -34.54 -11.65
C GLU A 398 10.14 -34.33 -10.57
N THR A 399 9.98 -33.32 -9.72
CA THR A 399 10.94 -32.92 -8.67
C THR A 399 10.48 -33.28 -7.26
N GLU A 400 9.37 -34.02 -7.11
CA GLU A 400 8.86 -34.47 -5.79
C GLU A 400 9.89 -35.28 -5.01
N HIS A 401 10.80 -35.98 -5.70
CA HIS A 401 11.91 -36.69 -5.06
C HIS A 401 12.92 -35.78 -4.35
N ILE A 402 12.92 -34.46 -4.64
CA ILE A 402 13.73 -33.44 -3.98
C ILE A 402 12.94 -32.80 -2.83
N TYR A 403 11.65 -32.56 -3.06
CA TYR A 403 10.70 -31.96 -2.13
C TYR A 403 9.74 -33.02 -1.60
N ASP A 404 10.30 -34.06 -0.99
CA ASP A 404 9.54 -35.21 -0.49
C ASP A 404 8.86 -34.92 0.86
N ASP A 405 8.17 -35.93 1.40
CA ASP A 405 7.51 -35.84 2.71
C ASP A 405 8.51 -35.40 3.81
N THR A 406 9.75 -35.91 3.76
CA THR A 406 10.78 -35.55 4.75
C THR A 406 11.16 -34.06 4.65
N PHE A 407 11.20 -33.51 3.43
CA PHE A 407 11.44 -32.08 3.22
C PHE A 407 10.33 -31.21 3.79
N PHE A 408 9.06 -31.60 3.62
CA PHE A 408 7.90 -30.83 4.06
C PHE A 408 7.60 -30.97 5.55
N GLU A 409 7.71 -32.17 6.12
CA GLU A 409 7.40 -32.45 7.54
C GLU A 409 8.24 -31.62 8.53
N ARG A 410 9.41 -31.15 8.11
CA ARG A 410 10.29 -30.32 8.94
C ARG A 410 10.00 -28.81 8.86
N LEU A 411 9.11 -28.36 7.97
CA LEU A 411 8.83 -26.94 7.75
C LEU A 411 7.73 -26.45 8.69
N ASP A 412 7.81 -25.18 9.10
CA ASP A 412 6.74 -24.49 9.81
C ASP A 412 5.75 -23.82 8.84
N GLY A 413 6.17 -23.59 7.59
CA GLY A 413 5.32 -22.99 6.57
C GLY A 413 5.98 -22.83 5.20
N VAL A 414 5.15 -22.47 4.22
CA VAL A 414 5.54 -22.23 2.83
C VAL A 414 5.06 -20.84 2.39
N VAL A 415 5.87 -20.14 1.61
CA VAL A 415 5.52 -18.86 0.99
C VAL A 415 5.64 -18.95 -0.52
N ASN A 416 4.52 -18.69 -1.21
CA ASN A 416 4.47 -18.62 -2.65
C ASN A 416 4.88 -17.23 -3.17
N ALA A 417 5.84 -17.21 -4.08
CA ALA A 417 6.29 -16.04 -4.83
C ALA A 417 6.28 -16.32 -6.35
N LEU A 418 5.24 -17.03 -6.79
CA LEU A 418 5.04 -17.55 -8.14
C LEU A 418 4.36 -16.54 -9.06
N ASP A 419 4.49 -16.70 -10.37
CA ASP A 419 3.89 -15.83 -11.39
C ASP A 419 2.70 -16.46 -12.13
N ASN A 420 2.52 -17.79 -12.04
CA ASN A 420 1.47 -18.51 -12.77
C ASN A 420 0.50 -19.26 -11.84
N VAL A 421 -0.73 -19.48 -12.32
CA VAL A 421 -1.82 -20.12 -11.55
C VAL A 421 -1.59 -21.62 -11.40
N LYS A 422 -0.96 -22.28 -12.39
CA LYS A 422 -0.74 -23.73 -12.37
C LYS A 422 0.16 -24.13 -11.20
N ALA A 423 1.29 -23.45 -11.03
CA ALA A 423 2.21 -23.68 -9.91
C ALA A 423 1.56 -23.36 -8.55
N ARG A 424 0.72 -22.32 -8.47
CA ARG A 424 -0.05 -22.01 -7.24
C ARG A 424 -1.05 -23.09 -6.87
N LYS A 425 -1.65 -23.78 -7.86
CA LYS A 425 -2.64 -24.85 -7.64
C LYS A 425 -2.01 -26.20 -7.32
N TYR A 426 -0.77 -26.41 -7.76
CA TYR A 426 -0.01 -27.61 -7.43
C TYR A 426 0.39 -27.62 -5.95
N TYR A 427 0.60 -26.44 -5.39
CA TYR A 427 0.84 -26.21 -3.96
C TYR A 427 -0.37 -26.39 -3.06
#